data_AF-A0AAV2TLY1-F1
#
_entry.id   AF-A0AAV2TLY1-F1
#
_cell.length_a   1.000
_cell.length_b   1.000
_cell.length_c   1.000
_cell.angle_alpha   90.00
_cell.angle_beta   90.00
_cell.angle_gamma   90.00
#
_symmetry.space_group_name_H-M   'P 1'
#
loop_
_entity.id
_entity.type
_entity.pdbx_description
1 polymer ?
#
loop_
_entity_poly.entity_id
_entity_poly.type
_entity_poly.pdbx_seq_one_letter_code
_entity_poly.pdbx_strand_id
1 'polypeptide(L)'
;MCDLSKNKVGLYLPQTAIEQLSDPPDAIDSSRKSELRTLLSREQGGTLDLLKMSACAWTYQAVDQTLLRWNVAVLLSPDFGFFTYTGNAVRPAGCFAADLLKGLDLKCPLSLTWLECLGEVLKNLPVDLKLPPELCTVLYISSLLGSPLFLASLTSNLPTHSSNVPGLISGLSNIGLSALNCFHEIAERKDLCRQFRAEHLHFVLCVIQSHLAILSGKVPLQLSDRQNIEVLDAVVPGIISDYKKKLLNILHSSMLSFFCCLTDSSLPDQFRDFERLRLIELLLDFTFFTTDLDFYISCLNLWSSYFDFVNTQYRPLLTFEKRLLSHLLYPDSAKFLDTLEDSRWNENEFCSDRRTDESLMTVILDEDSGLTGKHEPSEYQTFLHESLLLLYRADEMNPTFLLNAIVERYREGFSDFHGMTELPDLLCSGRISSAPSAKH
;
A
#
# COMPACT_ATOMS: atom_id res chain seq x y z
N MET A 1 -27.87 19.46 16.95
CA MET A 1 -27.03 20.25 16.01
C MET A 1 -26.03 21.17 16.72
N CYS A 2 -26.37 21.89 17.79
CA CYS A 2 -25.43 22.83 18.47
C CYS A 2 -24.21 22.21 19.18
N ASP A 3 -24.15 20.90 19.45
CA ASP A 3 -23.00 20.28 20.15
C ASP A 3 -21.86 19.85 19.22
N LEU A 4 -22.17 19.36 18.01
CA LEU A 4 -21.15 18.83 17.09
C LEU A 4 -20.26 19.92 16.50
N SER A 5 -20.82 21.11 16.24
CA SER A 5 -20.04 22.28 15.79
C SER A 5 -19.11 22.81 16.89
N LYS A 6 -19.54 22.77 18.15
CA LYS A 6 -18.70 23.12 19.32
C LYS A 6 -17.58 22.10 19.51
N ASN A 7 -17.86 20.81 19.33
CA ASN A 7 -16.83 19.77 19.36
C ASN A 7 -15.77 19.97 18.27
N LYS A 8 -16.17 20.39 17.06
CA LYS A 8 -15.21 20.70 15.99
C LYS A 8 -14.26 21.84 16.39
N VAL A 9 -14.81 22.94 16.92
CA VAL A 9 -13.98 24.06 17.42
C VAL A 9 -13.09 23.62 18.59
N GLY A 10 -13.61 22.77 19.48
CA GLY A 10 -12.88 22.19 20.59
C GLY A 10 -11.72 21.26 20.19
N LEU A 11 -11.72 20.72 18.96
CA LEU A 11 -10.62 19.92 18.40
C LEU A 11 -9.61 20.77 17.61
N TYR A 12 -10.04 21.85 16.97
CA TYR A 12 -9.12 22.79 16.30
C TYR A 12 -8.19 23.50 17.29
N LEU A 13 -8.70 23.87 18.47
CA LEU A 13 -7.88 24.54 19.48
C LEU A 13 -6.66 23.72 19.93
N PRO A 14 -6.78 22.45 20.36
CA PRO A 14 -5.61 21.64 20.70
C PRO A 14 -4.74 21.37 19.47
N GLN A 15 -5.32 21.12 18.29
CA GLN A 15 -4.53 20.94 17.06
C GLN A 15 -3.62 22.15 16.79
N THR A 16 -4.19 23.35 16.65
CA THR A 16 -3.44 24.57 16.36
C THR A 16 -2.45 24.91 17.48
N ALA A 17 -2.82 24.64 18.74
CA ALA A 17 -1.90 24.82 19.85
C ALA A 17 -0.69 23.87 19.75
N ILE A 18 -0.90 22.59 19.40
CA ILE A 18 0.19 21.62 19.24
C ILE A 18 1.07 22.02 18.05
N GLU A 19 0.49 22.38 16.89
CA GLU A 19 1.25 22.81 15.70
C GLU A 19 2.16 23.99 16.04
N GLN A 20 1.61 25.04 16.67
CA GLN A 20 2.35 26.25 17.02
C GLN A 20 3.40 26.04 18.13
N LEU A 21 3.17 25.10 19.04
CA LEU A 21 4.11 24.78 20.12
C LEU A 21 5.22 23.82 19.66
N SER A 22 4.95 22.99 18.65
CA SER A 22 5.92 22.05 18.08
C SER A 22 6.93 22.76 17.20
N ASP A 23 6.45 23.69 16.36
CA ASP A 23 7.28 24.55 15.51
C ASP A 23 7.06 26.05 15.82
N PRO A 24 7.59 26.53 16.96
CA PRO A 24 7.44 27.92 17.35
C PRO A 24 8.21 28.86 16.40
N PRO A 25 7.63 30.03 16.04
CA PRO A 25 8.23 30.95 15.08
C PRO A 25 9.66 31.39 15.48
N ASP A 26 10.49 31.66 14.48
CA ASP A 26 11.92 32.00 14.65
C ASP A 26 12.19 33.26 15.47
N ALA A 27 11.19 34.10 15.67
CA ALA A 27 11.26 35.23 16.58
C ALA A 27 11.38 34.83 18.07
N ILE A 28 11.14 33.57 18.43
CA ILE A 28 11.22 33.05 19.81
C ILE A 28 12.62 32.50 20.07
N ASP A 29 13.21 32.86 21.21
CA ASP A 29 14.53 32.40 21.63
C ASP A 29 14.56 30.90 21.96
N SER A 30 15.73 30.28 21.78
CA SER A 30 15.91 28.82 21.91
C SER A 30 15.54 28.28 23.31
N SER A 31 15.81 29.05 24.36
CA SER A 31 15.43 28.71 25.74
C SER A 31 13.92 28.58 25.87
N ARG A 32 13.17 29.55 25.35
CA ARG A 32 11.71 29.54 25.41
C ARG A 32 11.08 28.52 24.47
N LYS A 33 11.68 28.26 23.30
CA LYS A 33 11.29 27.13 22.43
C LYS A 33 11.40 25.80 23.19
N SER A 34 12.45 25.60 24.00
CA SER A 34 12.62 24.38 24.81
C SER A 34 11.57 24.25 25.94
N GLU A 35 11.22 25.37 26.58
CA GLU A 35 10.19 25.39 27.63
C GLU A 35 8.80 25.06 27.07
N LEU A 36 8.45 25.62 25.91
CA LEU A 36 7.19 25.34 25.21
C LEU A 36 7.08 23.86 24.81
N ARG A 37 8.16 23.25 24.30
CA ARG A 37 8.19 21.81 23.98
C ARG A 37 8.05 20.93 25.23
N THR A 38 8.61 21.37 26.36
CA THR A 38 8.48 20.67 27.64
C THR A 38 7.04 20.72 28.17
N LEU A 39 6.40 21.89 28.07
CA LEU A 39 4.98 22.05 28.40
C LEU A 39 4.10 21.19 27.49
N LEU A 40 4.36 21.21 26.18
CA LEU A 40 3.63 20.39 25.22
C LEU A 40 3.71 18.89 25.57
N SER A 41 4.92 18.39 25.84
CA SER A 41 5.14 16.98 26.23
C SER A 41 4.36 16.58 27.48
N ARG A 42 4.18 17.52 28.43
CA ARG A 42 3.41 17.28 29.66
C ARG A 42 1.90 17.19 29.41
N GLU A 43 1.36 18.04 28.54
CA GLU A 43 -0.09 18.13 28.30
C GLU A 43 -0.59 17.14 27.23
N GLN A 44 0.31 16.49 26.48
CA GLN A 44 -0.05 15.51 25.45
C GLN A 44 -0.79 14.29 25.99
N GLY A 45 -0.47 13.81 27.19
CA GLY A 45 -1.22 12.71 27.83
C GLY A 45 -2.70 13.07 28.04
N GLY A 46 -2.96 14.24 28.62
CA GLY A 46 -4.32 14.74 28.80
C GLY A 46 -5.05 15.01 27.48
N THR A 47 -4.33 15.48 26.46
CA THR A 47 -4.89 15.65 25.11
C THR A 47 -5.28 14.31 24.48
N LEU A 48 -4.44 13.29 24.64
CA LEU A 48 -4.72 11.94 24.16
C LEU A 48 -5.94 11.32 24.86
N ASP A 49 -6.08 11.54 26.17
CA ASP A 49 -7.27 11.12 26.93
C ASP A 49 -8.54 11.84 26.46
N LEU A 50 -8.47 13.13 26.16
CA LEU A 50 -9.59 13.88 25.57
C LEU A 50 -9.95 13.37 24.17
N LEU A 51 -8.95 13.06 23.34
CA LEU A 51 -9.16 12.45 22.02
C LEU A 51 -9.76 11.05 22.14
N LYS A 52 -9.35 10.25 23.14
CA LYS A 52 -9.96 8.96 23.45
C LYS A 52 -11.42 9.11 23.89
N MET A 53 -11.68 10.02 24.83
CA MET A 53 -13.03 10.23 25.38
C MET A 53 -13.98 10.77 24.33
N SER A 54 -13.50 11.69 23.48
CA SER A 54 -14.22 12.07 22.30
C SER A 54 -14.45 10.83 21.45
N ALA A 55 -13.41 10.15 20.91
CA ALA A 55 -13.53 8.95 20.05
C ALA A 55 -14.61 7.96 20.51
N CYS A 56 -14.56 7.61 21.79
CA CYS A 56 -15.54 6.79 22.47
C CYS A 56 -16.97 7.35 22.31
N ALA A 57 -17.22 8.60 22.63
CA ALA A 57 -18.56 9.19 22.64
C ALA A 57 -19.31 9.13 21.29
N TRP A 58 -18.62 9.23 20.15
CA TRP A 58 -19.25 9.15 18.81
C TRP A 58 -19.23 7.73 18.25
N THR A 59 -18.19 6.95 18.51
CA THR A 59 -18.15 5.55 18.05
C THR A 59 -19.09 4.65 18.86
N TYR A 60 -19.33 4.91 20.15
CA TYR A 60 -20.28 4.15 20.99
C TYR A 60 -21.75 4.32 20.57
N GLN A 61 -22.10 5.42 19.90
CA GLN A 61 -23.43 5.56 19.33
C GLN A 61 -23.60 4.72 18.05
N ALA A 62 -22.50 4.45 17.36
CA ALA A 62 -22.48 3.76 16.06
C ALA A 62 -22.19 2.25 16.16
N VAL A 63 -21.39 1.85 17.15
CA VAL A 63 -20.83 0.49 17.28
C VAL A 63 -21.09 -0.01 18.70
N ASP A 64 -21.67 -1.21 18.82
CA ASP A 64 -21.90 -1.88 20.11
C ASP A 64 -20.62 -1.90 20.95
N GLN A 65 -20.71 -1.55 22.24
CA GLN A 65 -19.57 -1.47 23.17
C GLN A 65 -18.78 -2.77 23.23
N THR A 66 -19.43 -3.92 22.99
CA THR A 66 -18.75 -5.22 22.92
C THR A 66 -17.85 -5.35 21.69
N LEU A 67 -18.23 -4.78 20.54
CA LEU A 67 -17.46 -4.83 19.30
C LEU A 67 -16.18 -3.98 19.35
N LEU A 68 -16.23 -2.80 19.98
CA LEU A 68 -15.05 -1.94 20.17
C LEU A 68 -14.05 -2.58 21.15
N ARG A 69 -14.53 -3.25 22.21
CA ARG A 69 -13.66 -3.94 23.19
C ARG A 69 -13.01 -5.21 22.66
N TRP A 70 -13.65 -5.89 21.72
CA TRP A 70 -13.13 -7.13 21.12
C TRP A 70 -11.93 -6.89 20.20
N ASN A 71 -11.73 -5.67 19.70
CA ASN A 71 -10.89 -5.50 18.52
C ASN A 71 -9.38 -5.38 18.81
N VAL A 72 -8.90 -4.49 19.69
CA VAL A 72 -7.44 -4.33 19.87
C VAL A 72 -6.77 -5.40 20.73
N ALA A 73 -7.45 -5.95 21.75
CA ALA A 73 -6.90 -7.06 22.53
C ALA A 73 -6.65 -8.30 21.65
N VAL A 74 -7.41 -8.46 20.56
CA VAL A 74 -7.27 -9.56 19.61
C VAL A 74 -6.27 -9.24 18.50
N LEU A 75 -6.19 -7.99 18.03
CA LEU A 75 -5.18 -7.53 17.05
C LEU A 75 -3.75 -7.68 17.58
N LEU A 76 -3.59 -7.56 18.90
CA LEU A 76 -2.33 -7.75 19.63
C LEU A 76 -2.19 -9.15 20.25
N SER A 77 -3.18 -10.03 20.09
CA SER A 77 -3.13 -11.40 20.63
C SER A 77 -2.73 -12.38 19.52
N PRO A 78 -1.69 -13.20 19.75
CA PRO A 78 -1.25 -14.21 18.80
C PRO A 78 -2.22 -15.41 18.69
N ASP A 79 -3.18 -15.54 19.61
CA ASP A 79 -4.05 -16.73 19.72
C ASP A 79 -5.21 -16.75 18.72
N PHE A 80 -5.50 -15.63 18.05
CA PHE A 80 -6.60 -15.51 17.11
C PHE A 80 -6.13 -15.49 15.66
N GLY A 81 -6.79 -16.29 14.80
CA GLY A 81 -6.48 -16.32 13.38
C GLY A 81 -6.65 -14.95 12.72
N PHE A 82 -5.54 -14.39 12.24
CA PHE A 82 -5.42 -13.06 11.64
C PHE A 82 -6.53 -12.69 10.63
N PHE A 83 -6.84 -13.56 9.66
CA PHE A 83 -7.88 -13.28 8.67
C PHE A 83 -9.30 -13.23 9.26
N THR A 84 -9.56 -14.05 10.28
CA THR A 84 -10.85 -14.02 11.01
C THR A 84 -11.00 -12.69 11.74
N TYR A 85 -9.91 -12.18 12.31
CA TYR A 85 -9.89 -10.89 12.97
C TYR A 85 -10.14 -9.74 11.97
N THR A 86 -9.36 -9.68 10.89
CA THR A 86 -9.52 -8.64 9.86
C THR A 86 -10.94 -8.65 9.29
N GLY A 87 -11.51 -9.84 9.03
CA GLY A 87 -12.91 -9.98 8.61
C GLY A 87 -13.93 -9.51 9.65
N ASN A 88 -13.69 -9.79 10.94
CA ASN A 88 -14.58 -9.34 12.02
C ASN A 88 -14.57 -7.81 12.21
N ALA A 89 -13.46 -7.13 11.90
CA ALA A 89 -13.35 -5.67 11.97
C ALA A 89 -14.13 -4.93 10.88
N VAL A 90 -14.44 -5.60 9.76
CA VAL A 90 -15.23 -5.05 8.64
C VAL A 90 -16.66 -4.71 9.09
N ARG A 91 -17.26 -5.53 9.97
CA ARG A 91 -18.63 -5.29 10.44
C ARG A 91 -18.75 -3.99 11.24
N PRO A 92 -17.92 -3.73 12.27
CA PRO A 92 -17.83 -2.42 12.93
C PRO A 92 -17.58 -1.26 11.97
N ALA A 93 -16.71 -1.43 10.97
CA ALA A 93 -16.48 -0.40 9.95
C ALA A 93 -17.75 -0.12 9.13
N GLY A 94 -18.49 -1.15 8.74
CA GLY A 94 -19.80 -1.01 8.08
C GLY A 94 -20.83 -0.27 8.93
N CYS A 95 -20.93 -0.60 10.23
CA CYS A 95 -21.80 0.11 11.17
C CYS A 95 -21.39 1.59 11.32
N PHE A 96 -20.09 1.87 11.38
CA PHE A 96 -19.57 3.22 11.48
C PHE A 96 -19.85 4.02 10.19
N ALA A 97 -19.63 3.43 9.01
CA ALA A 97 -20.00 4.03 7.73
C ALA A 97 -21.50 4.36 7.66
N ALA A 98 -22.36 3.44 8.11
CA ALA A 98 -23.81 3.64 8.17
C ALA A 98 -24.23 4.77 9.13
N ASP A 99 -23.48 5.01 10.20
CA ASP A 99 -23.73 6.12 11.11
C ASP A 99 -23.23 7.47 10.57
N LEU A 100 -22.08 7.48 9.90
CA LEU A 100 -21.55 8.63 9.17
C LEU A 100 -22.53 9.07 8.07
N LEU A 101 -23.13 8.10 7.38
CA LEU A 101 -24.16 8.31 6.36
C LEU A 101 -25.38 9.08 6.88
N LYS A 102 -25.81 8.83 8.12
CA LYS A 102 -26.96 9.52 8.73
C LYS A 102 -26.68 10.99 9.05
N GLY A 103 -25.43 11.44 8.98
CA GLY A 103 -25.02 12.80 9.35
C GLY A 103 -23.80 13.30 8.57
N LEU A 104 -23.77 13.08 7.26
CA LEU A 104 -22.61 13.32 6.39
C LEU A 104 -21.97 14.71 6.60
N ASP A 105 -22.79 15.76 6.57
CA ASP A 105 -22.35 17.17 6.58
C ASP A 105 -21.68 17.60 7.89
N LEU A 106 -21.89 16.86 8.98
CA LEU A 106 -21.38 17.19 10.31
C LEU A 106 -20.39 16.15 10.83
N LYS A 107 -20.71 14.86 10.64
CA LYS A 107 -19.92 13.76 11.20
C LYS A 107 -18.64 13.49 10.40
N CYS A 108 -18.67 13.57 9.07
CA CYS A 108 -17.46 13.37 8.27
C CYS A 108 -16.41 14.46 8.54
N PRO A 109 -16.76 15.77 8.50
CA PRO A 109 -15.80 16.82 8.84
C PRO A 109 -15.29 16.74 10.28
N LEU A 110 -16.14 16.34 11.24
CA LEU A 110 -15.71 16.15 12.62
C LEU A 110 -14.70 14.99 12.74
N SER A 111 -14.94 13.89 12.04
CA SER A 111 -14.04 12.72 12.01
C SER A 111 -12.68 13.10 11.44
N LEU A 112 -12.66 13.88 10.35
CA LEU A 112 -11.44 14.39 9.75
C LEU A 112 -10.67 15.30 10.71
N THR A 113 -11.33 16.31 11.31
CA THR A 113 -10.67 17.20 12.29
C THR A 113 -10.13 16.43 13.49
N TRP A 114 -10.83 15.39 13.94
CA TRP A 114 -10.33 14.53 15.01
C TRP A 114 -9.07 13.75 14.59
N LEU A 115 -9.04 13.18 13.38
CA LEU A 115 -7.88 12.47 12.85
C LEU A 115 -6.70 13.40 12.61
N GLU A 116 -6.93 14.61 12.11
CA GLU A 116 -5.91 15.65 11.93
C GLU A 116 -5.29 16.03 13.28
N CYS A 117 -6.13 16.30 14.29
CA CYS A 117 -5.67 16.58 15.65
C CYS A 117 -4.88 15.42 16.25
N LEU A 118 -5.35 14.18 16.05
CA LEU A 118 -4.62 12.99 16.49
C LEU A 118 -3.27 12.85 15.80
N GLY A 119 -3.20 13.04 14.49
CA GLY A 119 -1.95 13.00 13.72
C GLY A 119 -0.91 13.96 14.29
N GLU A 120 -1.32 15.17 14.67
CA GLU A 120 -0.43 16.16 15.25
C GLU A 120 0.06 15.79 16.66
N VAL A 121 -0.81 15.18 17.48
CA VAL A 121 -0.41 14.60 18.78
C VAL A 121 0.60 13.47 18.56
N LEU A 122 0.41 12.62 17.55
CA LEU A 122 1.25 11.45 17.28
C LEU A 122 2.66 11.83 16.83
N LYS A 123 2.82 12.89 16.04
CA LYS A 123 4.13 13.44 15.65
C LYS A 123 5.01 13.72 16.86
N ASN A 124 4.41 14.24 17.92
CA ASN A 124 5.12 14.78 19.07
C ASN A 124 4.92 13.95 20.35
N LEU A 125 4.21 12.81 20.29
CA LEU A 125 3.88 11.94 21.43
C LEU A 125 5.08 11.77 22.38
N PRO A 126 4.93 11.80 23.71
CA PRO A 126 6.05 11.62 24.61
C PRO A 126 6.66 10.22 24.43
N VAL A 127 7.98 10.11 24.59
CA VAL A 127 8.76 8.87 24.36
C VAL A 127 8.24 7.67 25.16
N ASP A 128 7.64 7.94 26.32
CA ASP A 128 7.16 6.92 27.27
C ASP A 128 5.64 6.70 27.25
N LEU A 129 4.90 7.41 26.40
CA LEU A 129 3.44 7.36 26.39
C LEU A 129 2.92 6.25 25.46
N LYS A 130 2.15 5.32 26.02
CA LYS A 130 1.45 4.28 25.25
C LYS A 130 0.17 4.81 24.63
N LEU A 131 -0.11 4.39 23.40
CA LEU A 131 -1.41 4.62 22.79
C LEU A 131 -2.51 3.80 23.49
N PRO A 132 -3.63 4.43 23.88
CA PRO A 132 -4.75 3.70 24.44
C PRO A 132 -5.34 2.69 23.43
N PRO A 133 -5.70 1.47 23.86
CA PRO A 133 -6.20 0.44 22.95
C PRO A 133 -7.52 0.82 22.28
N GLU A 134 -8.37 1.61 22.95
CA GLU A 134 -9.61 2.12 22.36
C GLU A 134 -9.32 3.08 21.20
N LEU A 135 -8.29 3.91 21.34
CA LEU A 135 -7.85 4.83 20.30
C LEU A 135 -7.29 4.07 19.08
N CYS A 136 -6.45 3.07 19.33
CA CYS A 136 -5.94 2.14 18.31
C CYS A 136 -7.10 1.46 17.55
N THR A 137 -8.17 1.07 18.26
CA THR A 137 -9.33 0.42 17.64
C THR A 137 -10.06 1.37 16.71
N VAL A 138 -10.37 2.57 17.18
CA VAL A 138 -11.07 3.59 16.39
C VAL A 138 -10.24 3.98 15.18
N LEU A 139 -8.93 4.12 15.36
CA LEU A 139 -8.01 4.44 14.27
C LEU A 139 -7.98 3.33 13.21
N TYR A 140 -7.90 2.06 13.62
CA TYR A 140 -7.93 0.93 12.70
C TYR A 140 -9.26 0.85 11.94
N ILE A 141 -10.40 0.94 12.63
CA ILE A 141 -11.73 0.94 11.99
C ILE A 141 -11.85 2.11 11.00
N SER A 142 -11.35 3.30 11.36
CA SER A 142 -11.36 4.47 10.49
C SER A 142 -10.54 4.24 9.22
N SER A 143 -9.38 3.57 9.33
CA SER A 143 -8.56 3.23 8.16
C SER A 143 -9.23 2.23 7.21
N LEU A 144 -10.07 1.33 7.71
CA LEU A 144 -10.83 0.38 6.88
C LEU A 144 -11.89 1.09 6.02
N LEU A 145 -12.42 2.23 6.48
CA LEU A 145 -13.42 2.99 5.73
C LEU A 145 -12.92 3.47 4.36
N GLY A 146 -11.61 3.74 4.24
CA GLY A 146 -11.00 4.16 2.97
C GLY A 146 -10.47 3.01 2.12
N SER A 147 -10.62 1.75 2.56
CA SER A 147 -10.15 0.61 1.76
C SER A 147 -10.92 0.52 0.44
N PRO A 148 -10.25 0.42 -0.72
CA PRO A 148 -10.92 0.35 -2.02
C PRO A 148 -11.95 -0.76 -2.11
N LEU A 149 -11.66 -1.93 -1.54
CA LEU A 149 -12.60 -3.06 -1.55
C LEU A 149 -13.80 -2.84 -0.61
N PHE A 150 -13.58 -2.16 0.51
CA PHE A 150 -14.67 -1.76 1.41
C PHE A 150 -15.58 -0.74 0.72
N LEU A 151 -15.00 0.30 0.11
CA LEU A 151 -15.74 1.32 -0.64
C LEU A 151 -16.48 0.74 -1.86
N ALA A 152 -15.84 -0.17 -2.60
CA ALA A 152 -16.46 -0.88 -3.72
C ALA A 152 -17.65 -1.75 -3.27
N SER A 153 -17.56 -2.37 -2.08
CA SER A 153 -18.69 -3.11 -1.50
C SER A 153 -19.84 -2.21 -1.06
N LEU A 154 -19.55 -0.96 -0.70
CA LEU A 154 -20.59 0.02 -0.39
C LEU A 154 -21.26 0.49 -1.67
N THR A 155 -20.51 0.86 -2.71
CA THR A 155 -21.07 1.33 -3.99
C THR A 155 -22.01 0.30 -4.62
N SER A 156 -21.66 -0.98 -4.59
CA SER A 156 -22.50 -2.05 -5.14
C SER A 156 -23.86 -2.19 -4.43
N ASN A 157 -23.95 -1.76 -3.17
CA ASN A 157 -25.16 -1.86 -2.35
C ASN A 157 -25.98 -0.55 -2.30
N LEU A 158 -25.46 0.55 -2.83
CA LEU A 158 -26.18 1.82 -2.90
C LEU A 158 -26.99 1.94 -4.20
N PRO A 159 -28.22 2.50 -4.16
CA PRO A 159 -28.98 2.76 -5.39
C PRO A 159 -28.24 3.78 -6.26
N THR A 160 -27.97 3.39 -7.51
CA THR A 160 -27.17 4.09 -8.53
C THR A 160 -27.66 5.49 -8.91
N HIS A 161 -28.84 5.90 -8.44
CA HIS A 161 -29.48 7.18 -8.77
C HIS A 161 -29.37 8.26 -7.70
N SER A 162 -28.63 8.06 -6.61
CA SER A 162 -28.44 9.12 -5.61
C SER A 162 -27.28 10.04 -6.00
N SER A 163 -27.53 11.35 -6.12
CA SER A 163 -26.53 12.36 -6.49
C SER A 163 -25.38 12.52 -5.50
N ASN A 164 -25.47 11.89 -4.32
CA ASN A 164 -24.55 12.10 -3.21
C ASN A 164 -23.49 10.97 -3.10
N VAL A 165 -23.55 9.93 -3.93
CA VAL A 165 -22.62 8.79 -3.88
C VAL A 165 -21.14 9.22 -4.02
N PRO A 166 -20.73 10.07 -4.97
CA PRO A 166 -19.32 10.46 -5.09
C PRO A 166 -18.80 11.25 -3.87
N GLY A 167 -19.59 12.20 -3.37
CA GLY A 167 -19.23 12.99 -2.19
C GLY A 167 -19.12 12.15 -0.92
N LEU A 168 -19.97 11.14 -0.78
CA LEU A 168 -19.89 10.14 0.29
C LEU A 168 -18.60 9.33 0.22
N ILE A 169 -18.31 8.75 -0.95
CA ILE A 169 -17.12 7.90 -1.14
C ILE A 169 -15.86 8.72 -0.89
N SER A 170 -15.80 9.94 -1.42
CA SER A 170 -14.70 10.88 -1.17
C SER A 170 -14.56 11.16 0.33
N GLY A 171 -15.66 11.42 1.05
CA GLY A 171 -15.64 11.65 2.49
C GLY A 171 -15.09 10.46 3.29
N LEU A 172 -15.54 9.23 3.00
CA LEU A 172 -15.06 8.02 3.65
C LEU A 172 -13.60 7.70 3.29
N SER A 173 -13.22 7.92 2.03
CA SER A 173 -11.84 7.82 1.57
C SER A 173 -10.92 8.74 2.35
N ASN A 174 -11.28 10.01 2.47
CA ASN A 174 -10.50 11.01 3.20
C ASN A 174 -10.34 10.62 4.67
N ILE A 175 -11.38 10.06 5.31
CA ILE A 175 -11.29 9.54 6.68
C ILE A 175 -10.29 8.38 6.75
N GLY A 176 -10.35 7.44 5.81
CA GLY A 176 -9.41 6.32 5.76
C GLY A 176 -7.97 6.77 5.51
N LEU A 177 -7.74 7.69 4.58
CA LEU A 177 -6.43 8.26 4.28
C LEU A 177 -5.87 9.05 5.47
N SER A 178 -6.68 9.85 6.16
CA SER A 178 -6.27 10.56 7.37
C SER A 178 -5.95 9.61 8.53
N ALA A 179 -6.65 8.48 8.64
CA ALA A 179 -6.29 7.43 9.59
C ALA A 179 -4.96 6.75 9.22
N LEU A 180 -4.73 6.46 7.94
CA LEU A 180 -3.44 5.99 7.44
C LEU A 180 -2.31 7.01 7.63
N ASN A 181 -2.60 8.32 7.57
CA ASN A 181 -1.65 9.37 7.94
C ASN A 181 -1.22 9.23 9.41
N CYS A 182 -2.15 9.00 10.34
CA CYS A 182 -1.79 8.76 11.75
C CYS A 182 -0.87 7.54 11.92
N PHE A 183 -1.12 6.44 11.19
CA PHE A 183 -0.23 5.27 11.20
C PHE A 183 1.15 5.58 10.62
N HIS A 184 1.22 6.43 9.59
CA HIS A 184 2.47 6.91 9.03
C HIS A 184 3.28 7.69 10.06
N GLU A 185 2.64 8.64 10.76
CA GLU A 185 3.30 9.42 11.82
C GLU A 185 3.90 8.50 12.89
N ILE A 186 3.14 7.47 13.33
CA ILE A 186 3.65 6.48 14.29
C ILE A 186 4.86 5.72 13.75
N ALA A 187 4.84 5.33 12.47
CA ALA A 187 5.93 4.60 11.83
C ALA A 187 7.22 5.44 11.71
N GLU A 188 7.10 6.76 11.55
CA GLU A 188 8.25 7.67 11.41
C GLU A 188 8.95 8.01 12.75
N ARG A 189 8.34 7.66 13.89
CA ARG A 189 8.89 7.93 15.23
C ARG A 189 10.13 7.10 15.55
N LYS A 190 11.32 7.67 15.28
CA LYS A 190 12.64 7.06 15.57
C LYS A 190 13.20 7.41 16.95
N ASP A 191 12.62 8.38 17.63
CA ASP A 191 13.02 8.90 18.95
C ASP A 191 12.50 8.05 20.12
N LEU A 192 11.53 7.15 19.87
CA LEU A 192 10.98 6.26 20.89
C LEU A 192 12.04 5.30 21.45
N CYS A 193 11.91 4.97 22.75
CA CYS A 193 12.72 3.92 23.36
C CYS A 193 12.43 2.56 22.71
N ARG A 194 13.36 1.62 22.80
CA ARG A 194 13.30 0.33 22.07
C ARG A 194 12.00 -0.44 22.30
N GLN A 195 11.51 -0.47 23.54
CA GLN A 195 10.29 -1.21 23.89
C GLN A 195 9.04 -0.59 23.25
N PHE A 196 8.82 0.72 23.42
CA PHE A 196 7.67 1.40 22.83
C PHE A 196 7.73 1.43 21.30
N ARG A 197 8.94 1.59 20.73
CA ARG A 197 9.14 1.50 19.28
C ARG A 197 8.71 0.16 18.74
N ALA A 198 9.09 -0.93 19.43
CA ALA A 198 8.64 -2.26 19.07
C ALA A 198 7.09 -2.32 19.14
N GLU A 199 6.48 -2.05 20.29
CA GLU A 199 5.01 -2.15 20.45
C GLU A 199 4.24 -1.36 19.37
N HIS A 200 4.64 -0.12 19.10
CA HIS A 200 4.03 0.73 18.06
C HIS A 200 4.28 0.19 16.65
N LEU A 201 5.49 -0.28 16.35
CA LEU A 201 5.81 -0.90 15.06
C LEU A 201 4.98 -2.17 14.84
N HIS A 202 4.82 -3.03 15.85
CA HIS A 202 3.99 -4.23 15.74
C HIS A 202 2.56 -3.85 15.38
N PHE A 203 1.99 -2.87 16.08
CA PHE A 203 0.65 -2.38 15.81
C PHE A 203 0.51 -1.87 14.36
N VAL A 204 1.44 -1.03 13.89
CA VAL A 204 1.46 -0.54 12.50
C VAL A 204 1.54 -1.70 11.51
N LEU A 205 2.44 -2.67 11.73
CA LEU A 205 2.63 -3.81 10.83
C LEU A 205 1.39 -4.71 10.77
N CYS A 206 0.71 -4.97 11.88
CA CYS A 206 -0.56 -5.73 11.88
C CYS A 206 -1.66 -5.02 11.07
N VAL A 207 -1.71 -3.69 11.15
CA VAL A 207 -2.66 -2.88 10.36
C VAL A 207 -2.30 -2.93 8.87
N ILE A 208 -1.03 -2.75 8.51
CA ILE A 208 -0.58 -2.85 7.13
C ILE A 208 -0.83 -4.24 6.57
N GLN A 209 -0.46 -5.29 7.31
CA GLN A 209 -0.75 -6.67 6.92
C GLN A 209 -2.25 -6.86 6.64
N SER A 210 -3.12 -6.22 7.43
CA SER A 210 -4.57 -6.34 7.26
C SER A 210 -5.04 -5.68 5.97
N HIS A 211 -4.54 -4.48 5.69
CA HIS A 211 -4.88 -3.75 4.46
C HIS A 211 -4.36 -4.45 3.21
N LEU A 212 -3.13 -4.99 3.24
CA LEU A 212 -2.61 -5.80 2.15
C LEU A 212 -3.44 -7.08 1.95
N ALA A 213 -3.80 -7.77 3.04
CA ALA A 213 -4.64 -8.96 2.97
C ALA A 213 -6.04 -8.69 2.38
N ILE A 214 -6.62 -7.53 2.73
CA ILE A 214 -7.86 -7.05 2.12
C ILE A 214 -7.63 -6.84 0.62
N LEU A 215 -6.66 -6.00 0.24
CA LEU A 215 -6.37 -5.69 -1.18
C LEU A 215 -6.09 -6.92 -2.04
N SER A 216 -5.37 -7.91 -1.52
CA SER A 216 -5.08 -9.17 -2.21
C SER A 216 -6.31 -10.09 -2.34
N GLY A 217 -7.46 -9.73 -1.75
CA GLY A 217 -8.68 -10.56 -1.76
C GLY A 217 -8.60 -11.80 -0.87
N LYS A 218 -7.58 -11.92 -0.01
CA LYS A 218 -7.40 -13.05 0.91
C LYS A 218 -8.36 -12.99 2.10
N VAL A 219 -8.88 -11.79 2.42
CA VAL A 219 -9.97 -11.60 3.37
C VAL A 219 -11.28 -11.59 2.57
N PRO A 220 -12.19 -12.56 2.77
CA PRO A 220 -13.48 -12.57 2.09
C PRO A 220 -14.36 -11.43 2.63
N LEU A 221 -14.30 -10.29 1.97
CA LEU A 221 -15.38 -9.31 2.01
C LEU A 221 -16.51 -9.92 1.18
N GLN A 222 -17.71 -10.09 1.74
CA GLN A 222 -18.78 -10.90 1.13
C GLN A 222 -19.27 -10.43 -0.27
N LEU A 223 -18.65 -9.44 -0.94
CA LEU A 223 -19.19 -8.81 -2.15
C LEU A 223 -18.12 -8.22 -3.12
N SER A 224 -16.92 -8.79 -3.24
CA SER A 224 -15.86 -8.16 -4.05
C SER A 224 -15.53 -8.90 -5.34
N ASP A 225 -16.32 -8.70 -6.38
CA ASP A 225 -15.84 -8.88 -7.75
C ASP A 225 -14.88 -7.74 -8.10
N ARG A 226 -13.73 -8.06 -8.73
CA ARG A 226 -12.73 -7.06 -9.18
C ARG A 226 -13.35 -5.94 -10.04
N GLN A 227 -14.44 -6.25 -10.75
CA GLN A 227 -15.24 -5.29 -11.54
C GLN A 227 -15.75 -4.10 -10.71
N ASN A 228 -16.04 -4.29 -9.41
CA ASN A 228 -16.54 -3.22 -8.55
C ASN A 228 -15.46 -2.20 -8.18
N ILE A 229 -14.17 -2.55 -8.32
CA ILE A 229 -13.04 -1.66 -8.03
C ILE A 229 -12.84 -0.67 -9.20
N GLU A 230 -12.96 -1.13 -10.44
CA GLU A 230 -12.88 -0.26 -11.63
C GLU A 230 -14.04 0.76 -11.64
N VAL A 231 -15.24 0.32 -11.25
CA VAL A 231 -16.39 1.22 -11.07
C VAL A 231 -16.13 2.26 -9.98
N LEU A 232 -15.44 1.89 -8.90
CA LEU A 232 -15.10 2.83 -7.84
C LEU A 232 -14.16 3.95 -8.34
N ASP A 233 -13.14 3.60 -9.11
CA ASP A 233 -12.20 4.57 -9.68
C ASP A 233 -12.87 5.47 -10.73
N ALA A 234 -13.85 4.94 -11.47
CA ALA A 234 -14.68 5.76 -12.36
C ALA A 234 -15.56 6.78 -11.61
N VAL A 235 -16.00 6.44 -10.38
CA VAL A 235 -16.85 7.33 -9.55
C VAL A 235 -16.01 8.39 -8.83
N VAL A 236 -14.82 8.02 -8.32
CA VAL A 236 -13.86 8.93 -7.69
C VAL A 236 -12.46 8.60 -8.23
N PRO A 237 -12.01 9.30 -9.29
CA PRO A 237 -10.73 9.02 -9.93
C PRO A 237 -9.55 9.15 -8.98
N GLY A 238 -8.61 8.20 -9.04
CA GLY A 238 -7.35 8.24 -8.29
C GLY A 238 -7.45 7.70 -6.87
N ILE A 239 -8.64 7.35 -6.39
CA ILE A 239 -8.87 6.86 -5.02
C ILE A 239 -8.05 5.62 -4.68
N ILE A 240 -7.89 4.71 -5.65
CA ILE A 240 -7.10 3.49 -5.48
C ILE A 240 -5.61 3.83 -5.46
N SER A 241 -5.16 4.72 -6.34
CA SER A 241 -3.76 5.15 -6.43
C SER A 241 -3.32 5.84 -5.15
N ASP A 242 -4.11 6.79 -4.64
CA ASP A 242 -3.83 7.52 -3.40
C ASP A 242 -3.74 6.57 -2.21
N TYR A 243 -4.65 5.61 -2.11
CA TYR A 243 -4.65 4.62 -1.05
C TYR A 243 -3.42 3.70 -1.12
N LYS A 244 -3.09 3.19 -2.32
CA LYS A 244 -1.89 2.36 -2.55
C LYS A 244 -0.61 3.14 -2.21
N LYS A 245 -0.46 4.36 -2.70
CA LYS A 245 0.67 5.26 -2.38
C LYS A 245 0.79 5.51 -0.89
N LYS A 246 -0.33 5.69 -0.18
CA LYS A 246 -0.30 5.91 1.27
C LYS A 246 0.19 4.67 2.03
N LEU A 247 -0.28 3.47 1.67
CA LEU A 247 0.23 2.22 2.25
C LEU A 247 1.73 2.04 1.99
N LEU A 248 2.17 2.38 0.77
CA LEU A 248 3.57 2.29 0.38
C LEU A 248 4.46 3.23 1.21
N ASN A 249 4.02 4.47 1.47
CA ASN A 249 4.75 5.39 2.34
C ASN A 249 4.91 4.84 3.77
N ILE A 250 3.87 4.22 4.33
CA ILE A 250 3.95 3.58 5.65
C ILE A 250 4.93 2.41 5.64
N LEU A 251 4.94 1.61 4.57
CA LEU A 251 5.93 0.54 4.39
C LEU A 251 7.35 1.13 4.35
N HIS A 252 7.63 2.16 3.54
CA HIS A 252 8.96 2.79 3.52
C HIS A 252 9.44 3.23 4.92
N SER A 253 8.55 3.83 5.71
CA SER A 253 8.90 4.30 7.06
C SER A 253 9.08 3.16 8.07
N SER A 254 8.39 2.03 7.90
CA SER A 254 8.37 0.92 8.87
C SER A 254 9.34 -0.23 8.54
N MET A 255 9.65 -0.48 7.26
CA MET A 255 10.31 -1.72 6.84
C MET A 255 11.74 -1.87 7.37
N LEU A 256 12.55 -0.80 7.42
CA LEU A 256 13.89 -0.87 8.01
C LEU A 256 13.83 -1.22 9.51
N SER A 257 12.90 -0.60 10.24
CA SER A 257 12.68 -0.89 11.66
C SER A 257 12.18 -2.33 11.85
N PHE A 258 11.32 -2.81 10.94
CA PHE A 258 10.85 -4.19 10.91
C PHE A 258 12.02 -5.17 10.71
N PHE A 259 12.90 -4.90 9.74
CA PHE A 259 14.07 -5.75 9.48
C PHE A 259 15.02 -5.80 10.67
N CYS A 260 15.34 -4.65 11.27
CA CYS A 260 16.10 -4.60 12.51
C CYS A 260 15.45 -5.42 13.64
N CYS A 261 14.12 -5.45 13.69
CA CYS A 261 13.40 -6.27 14.66
C CYS A 261 13.43 -7.78 14.34
N LEU A 262 13.67 -8.19 13.10
CA LEU A 262 13.75 -9.62 12.74
C LEU A 262 14.99 -10.30 13.35
N THR A 263 16.10 -9.57 13.46
CA THR A 263 17.39 -10.09 13.91
C THR A 263 17.60 -9.94 15.42
N ASP A 264 16.77 -9.15 16.08
CA ASP A 264 16.90 -8.82 17.50
C ASP A 264 16.23 -9.86 18.42
N SER A 265 17.05 -10.73 19.01
CA SER A 265 16.59 -11.77 19.93
C SER A 265 16.05 -11.26 21.26
N SER A 266 16.27 -9.97 21.58
CA SER A 266 15.86 -9.36 22.85
C SER A 266 14.50 -8.68 22.82
N LEU A 267 13.77 -8.81 21.71
CA LEU A 267 12.42 -8.27 21.58
C LEU A 267 11.37 -9.04 22.40
N PRO A 268 10.26 -8.37 22.78
CA PRO A 268 9.14 -9.01 23.45
C PRO A 268 8.57 -10.19 22.65
N ASP A 269 8.07 -11.21 23.33
CA ASP A 269 7.54 -12.44 22.72
C ASP A 269 6.43 -12.17 21.69
N GLN A 270 5.65 -11.11 21.87
CA GLN A 270 4.60 -10.64 20.95
C GLN A 270 5.11 -10.40 19.51
N PHE A 271 6.38 -10.02 19.34
CA PHE A 271 7.01 -9.90 18.02
C PHE A 271 7.44 -11.24 17.43
N ARG A 272 7.72 -12.24 18.26
CA ARG A 272 8.09 -13.58 17.81
C ARG A 272 6.89 -14.30 17.20
N ASP A 273 5.70 -14.02 17.74
CA ASP A 273 4.45 -14.62 17.27
C ASP A 273 3.81 -13.88 16.08
N PHE A 274 4.32 -12.69 15.72
CA PHE A 274 3.91 -12.00 14.50
C PHE A 274 4.24 -12.86 13.27
N GLU A 275 3.26 -13.07 12.38
CA GLU A 275 3.41 -13.86 11.15
C GLU A 275 4.21 -13.10 10.07
N ARG A 276 5.49 -12.82 10.37
CA ARG A 276 6.43 -12.05 9.53
C ARG A 276 6.44 -12.51 8.08
N LEU A 277 6.39 -13.83 7.89
CA LEU A 277 6.37 -14.46 6.58
C LEU A 277 5.12 -14.08 5.78
N ARG A 278 3.95 -13.99 6.42
CA ARG A 278 2.71 -13.58 5.78
C ARG A 278 2.75 -12.13 5.31
N LEU A 279 3.33 -11.22 6.10
CA LEU A 279 3.50 -9.83 5.67
C LEU A 279 4.36 -9.75 4.40
N ILE A 280 5.47 -10.49 4.35
CA ILE A 280 6.35 -10.52 3.18
C ILE A 280 5.64 -11.14 1.96
N GLU A 281 4.84 -12.21 2.14
CA GLU A 281 4.01 -12.77 1.06
C GLU A 281 2.99 -11.76 0.53
N LEU A 282 2.36 -10.99 1.42
CA LEU A 282 1.39 -9.97 1.04
C LEU A 282 2.05 -8.78 0.35
N LEU A 283 3.26 -8.39 0.78
CA LEU A 283 4.06 -7.36 0.10
C LEU A 283 4.44 -7.80 -1.31
N LEU A 284 4.74 -9.09 -1.49
CA LEU A 284 5.04 -9.67 -2.79
C LEU A 284 3.84 -9.55 -3.71
N ASP A 285 2.66 -10.02 -3.26
CA ASP A 285 1.42 -9.88 -4.01
C ASP A 285 1.11 -8.40 -4.32
N PHE A 286 1.34 -7.50 -3.36
CA PHE A 286 1.12 -6.05 -3.52
C PHE A 286 2.05 -5.41 -4.56
N THR A 287 3.30 -5.86 -4.64
CA THR A 287 4.30 -5.38 -5.62
C THR A 287 3.86 -5.68 -7.05
N PHE A 288 3.39 -6.91 -7.29
CA PHE A 288 3.05 -7.40 -8.65
C PHE A 288 1.57 -7.23 -9.02
N PHE A 289 0.76 -6.59 -8.16
CA PHE A 289 -0.66 -6.33 -8.42
C PHE A 289 -0.92 -5.00 -9.16
N THR A 290 0.12 -4.22 -9.44
CA THR A 290 -0.01 -2.88 -10.03
C THR A 290 0.23 -2.86 -11.54
N THR A 291 -0.34 -1.88 -12.22
CA THR A 291 -0.03 -1.50 -13.61
C THR A 291 0.62 -0.10 -13.69
N ASP A 292 0.87 0.54 -12.54
CA ASP A 292 1.55 1.83 -12.40
C ASP A 292 3.05 1.60 -12.16
N LEU A 293 3.88 2.12 -13.07
CA LEU A 293 5.34 1.94 -13.06
C LEU A 293 6.02 2.62 -11.86
N ASP A 294 5.66 3.86 -11.55
CA ASP A 294 6.26 4.60 -10.43
C ASP A 294 5.99 3.89 -9.11
N PHE A 295 4.77 3.36 -8.97
CA PHE A 295 4.39 2.56 -7.83
C PHE A 295 5.16 1.22 -7.78
N TYR A 296 5.32 0.55 -8.92
CA TYR A 296 6.09 -0.69 -9.01
C TYR A 296 7.57 -0.47 -8.61
N ILE A 297 8.22 0.54 -9.18
CA ILE A 297 9.62 0.89 -8.87
C ILE A 297 9.77 1.23 -7.38
N SER A 298 8.83 1.99 -6.82
CA SER A 298 8.84 2.31 -5.40
C SER A 298 8.74 1.05 -4.51
N CYS A 299 7.96 0.04 -4.93
CA CYS A 299 7.97 -1.27 -4.28
C CYS A 299 9.32 -2.00 -4.44
N LEU A 300 9.94 -1.96 -5.61
CA LEU A 300 11.28 -2.55 -5.82
C LEU A 300 12.36 -1.89 -4.93
N ASN A 301 12.23 -0.60 -4.63
CA ASN A 301 13.12 0.09 -3.69
C ASN A 301 13.01 -0.45 -2.25
N LEU A 302 11.82 -0.91 -1.82
CA LEU A 302 11.65 -1.61 -0.55
C LEU A 302 12.39 -2.95 -0.56
N TRP A 303 12.27 -3.72 -1.64
CA TRP A 303 12.97 -5.00 -1.79
C TRP A 303 14.48 -4.83 -1.89
N SER A 304 14.95 -3.76 -2.54
CA SER A 304 16.36 -3.39 -2.57
C SER A 304 16.89 -3.13 -1.16
N SER A 305 16.16 -2.32 -0.36
CA SER A 305 16.51 -2.04 1.03
C SER A 305 16.52 -3.30 1.90
N TYR A 306 15.62 -4.23 1.62
CA TYR A 306 15.59 -5.55 2.26
C TYR A 306 16.84 -6.36 1.94
N PHE A 307 17.22 -6.48 0.67
CA PHE A 307 18.40 -7.23 0.27
C PHE A 307 19.69 -6.63 0.84
N ASP A 308 19.82 -5.30 0.82
CA ASP A 308 20.94 -4.61 1.45
C ASP A 308 21.02 -4.95 2.95
N PHE A 309 19.88 -4.99 3.65
CA PHE A 309 19.83 -5.40 5.06
C PHE A 309 20.25 -6.87 5.25
N VAL A 310 19.72 -7.81 4.48
CA VAL A 310 20.06 -9.24 4.63
C VAL A 310 21.55 -9.49 4.37
N ASN A 311 22.12 -8.85 3.36
CA ASN A 311 23.55 -8.90 3.03
C ASN A 311 24.43 -8.47 4.21
N THR A 312 24.00 -7.50 5.02
CA THR A 312 24.76 -7.07 6.21
C THR A 312 24.63 -8.00 7.42
N GLN A 313 23.53 -8.76 7.54
CA GLN A 313 23.18 -9.52 8.75
C GLN A 313 23.43 -11.04 8.64
N TYR A 314 23.84 -11.55 7.46
CA TYR A 314 24.17 -12.96 7.22
C TYR A 314 23.08 -13.98 7.63
N ARG A 315 21.79 -13.62 7.49
CA ARG A 315 20.66 -14.53 7.72
C ARG A 315 19.57 -14.40 6.65
N PRO A 316 19.71 -15.11 5.51
CA PRO A 316 18.72 -15.06 4.44
C PRO A 316 17.41 -15.76 4.84
N LEU A 317 16.28 -15.12 4.52
CA LEU A 317 14.97 -15.78 4.50
C LEU A 317 14.83 -16.51 3.16
N LEU A 318 15.62 -17.57 2.99
CA LEU A 318 15.84 -18.34 1.74
C LEU A 318 14.57 -18.77 0.99
N THR A 319 13.42 -18.86 1.66
CA THR A 319 12.15 -19.28 1.01
C THR A 319 11.49 -18.13 0.24
N PHE A 320 11.70 -16.89 0.67
CA PHE A 320 11.09 -15.69 0.09
C PHE A 320 11.85 -15.19 -1.13
N GLU A 321 13.17 -15.26 -1.07
CA GLU A 321 14.07 -14.95 -2.19
C GLU A 321 13.67 -15.76 -3.43
N LYS A 322 13.47 -17.08 -3.28
CA LYS A 322 13.07 -17.96 -4.39
C LYS A 322 11.74 -17.55 -5.03
N ARG A 323 10.78 -17.11 -4.22
CA ARG A 323 9.45 -16.72 -4.69
C ARG A 323 9.47 -15.34 -5.35
N LEU A 324 10.21 -14.38 -4.78
CA LEU A 324 10.44 -13.08 -5.40
C LEU A 324 11.16 -13.23 -6.74
N LEU A 325 12.23 -14.03 -6.78
CA LEU A 325 12.93 -14.39 -8.01
C LEU A 325 12.00 -15.07 -9.02
N SER A 326 11.11 -15.97 -8.58
CA SER A 326 10.10 -16.50 -9.49
C SER A 326 9.20 -15.38 -10.03
N HIS A 327 8.56 -14.54 -9.21
CA HIS A 327 7.66 -13.50 -9.75
C HIS A 327 8.36 -12.49 -10.66
N LEU A 328 9.64 -12.18 -10.44
CA LEU A 328 10.43 -11.34 -11.34
C LEU A 328 10.71 -12.02 -12.69
N LEU A 329 10.94 -13.34 -12.70
CA LEU A 329 11.29 -14.13 -13.90
C LEU A 329 10.09 -14.82 -14.59
N TYR A 330 8.91 -14.81 -13.98
CA TYR A 330 7.70 -15.56 -14.37
C TYR A 330 6.56 -14.59 -14.78
N PRO A 331 5.40 -15.07 -15.29
CA PRO A 331 4.49 -14.27 -16.11
C PRO A 331 3.81 -13.09 -15.42
N ASP A 332 4.00 -12.88 -14.11
CA ASP A 332 3.40 -11.75 -13.42
C ASP A 332 4.14 -10.43 -13.71
N SER A 333 5.47 -10.46 -13.92
CA SER A 333 6.21 -9.34 -14.52
C SER A 333 5.88 -9.18 -16.01
N ALA A 334 5.63 -10.28 -16.71
CA ALA A 334 5.24 -10.27 -18.12
C ALA A 334 3.85 -9.65 -18.36
N LYS A 335 2.86 -9.87 -17.48
CA LYS A 335 1.55 -9.19 -17.57
C LYS A 335 1.68 -7.67 -17.48
N PHE A 336 2.61 -7.18 -16.67
CA PHE A 336 2.91 -5.75 -16.60
C PHE A 336 3.56 -5.26 -17.90
N LEU A 337 4.47 -6.05 -18.48
CA LEU A 337 5.04 -5.79 -19.80
C LEU A 337 3.95 -5.73 -20.88
N ASP A 338 3.01 -6.68 -20.89
CA ASP A 338 1.88 -6.70 -21.84
C ASP A 338 1.06 -5.39 -21.76
N THR A 339 0.83 -4.86 -20.55
CA THR A 339 0.12 -3.58 -20.37
C THR A 339 0.91 -2.35 -20.83
N LEU A 340 2.24 -2.39 -20.74
CA LEU A 340 3.12 -1.34 -21.25
C LEU A 340 3.33 -1.42 -22.78
N GLU A 341 3.19 -2.61 -23.36
CA GLU A 341 3.24 -2.79 -24.81
C GLU A 341 1.96 -2.25 -25.45
N ASP A 342 0.78 -2.56 -24.91
CA ASP A 342 -0.52 -2.08 -25.42
C ASP A 342 -0.66 -0.54 -25.46
N SER A 343 0.01 0.20 -24.56
CA SER A 343 0.02 1.67 -24.60
C SER A 343 0.88 2.23 -25.75
N ARG A 344 1.97 1.55 -26.14
CA ARG A 344 2.80 1.93 -27.31
C ARG A 344 2.05 1.81 -28.63
N TRP A 345 1.17 0.82 -28.77
CA TRP A 345 0.39 0.60 -30.00
C TRP A 345 -0.80 1.57 -30.12
N ASN A 346 -1.23 2.18 -29.02
CA ASN A 346 -2.39 3.07 -29.01
C ASN A 346 -2.04 4.57 -29.14
N GLU A 347 -0.79 4.97 -28.88
CA GLU A 347 -0.39 6.40 -28.87
C GLU A 347 0.36 6.93 -30.11
N ASN A 348 0.50 6.18 -31.21
CA ASN A 348 1.09 6.75 -32.43
C ASN A 348 0.19 6.66 -33.68
N GLU A 349 -0.22 7.85 -34.08
CA GLU A 349 -0.37 8.34 -35.44
C GLU A 349 0.24 7.47 -36.55
N PHE A 350 -0.56 7.32 -37.60
CA PHE A 350 -0.19 6.88 -38.94
C PHE A 350 1.21 7.30 -39.40
N CYS A 351 1.87 6.39 -40.12
CA CYS A 351 2.89 6.70 -41.14
C CYS A 351 4.14 7.47 -40.66
N SER A 352 5.14 6.73 -40.20
CA SER A 352 6.48 6.99 -40.70
C SER A 352 7.20 5.67 -40.99
N ASP A 353 7.79 5.64 -42.18
CA ASP A 353 8.46 4.51 -42.82
C ASP A 353 9.83 4.27 -42.15
N ARG A 354 9.81 3.93 -40.86
CA ARG A 354 11.00 3.52 -40.10
C ARG A 354 10.80 2.11 -39.54
N ARG A 355 10.96 1.14 -40.44
CA ARG A 355 11.48 -0.17 -40.03
C ARG A 355 12.95 0.00 -39.64
N THR A 356 13.19 0.46 -38.42
CA THR A 356 14.45 0.19 -37.74
C THR A 356 14.23 -1.07 -36.93
N ASP A 357 15.02 -2.11 -37.22
CA ASP A 357 15.21 -3.27 -36.36
C ASP A 357 15.65 -2.76 -34.98
N GLU A 358 14.70 -2.48 -34.10
CA GLU A 358 14.98 -2.26 -32.68
C GLU A 358 15.26 -3.63 -32.08
N SER A 359 16.54 -4.00 -32.10
CA SER A 359 17.05 -5.15 -31.36
C SER A 359 16.71 -4.95 -29.88
N LEU A 360 16.33 -6.03 -29.18
CA LEU A 360 16.15 -6.02 -27.72
C LEU A 360 17.39 -5.47 -26.99
N MET A 361 18.56 -5.53 -27.64
CA MET A 361 19.82 -4.94 -27.17
C MET A 361 19.86 -3.42 -27.22
N THR A 362 19.22 -2.76 -28.20
CA THR A 362 19.10 -1.29 -28.24
C THR A 362 18.11 -0.75 -27.20
N VAL A 363 17.23 -1.61 -26.68
CA VAL A 363 16.35 -1.28 -25.57
C VAL A 363 17.10 -1.37 -24.23
N ILE A 364 18.00 -2.34 -24.07
CA ILE A 364 18.75 -2.58 -22.82
C ILE A 364 20.01 -1.72 -22.72
N LEU A 365 20.68 -1.45 -23.83
CA LEU A 365 21.88 -0.63 -23.90
C LEU A 365 21.50 0.70 -24.54
N ASP A 366 21.64 1.76 -23.77
CA ASP A 366 21.54 3.16 -24.19
C ASP A 366 22.70 3.51 -25.16
N GLU A 367 22.84 2.78 -26.26
CA GLU A 367 23.82 3.07 -27.30
C GLU A 367 23.28 4.19 -28.18
N ASP A 368 23.56 5.41 -27.72
CA ASP A 368 23.79 6.65 -28.47
C ASP A 368 23.65 6.50 -30.00
N SER A 369 22.41 6.48 -30.49
CA SER A 369 22.14 6.69 -31.91
C SER A 369 22.22 8.19 -32.23
N GLY A 370 23.38 8.81 -31.97
CA GLY A 370 23.87 10.05 -32.59
C GLY A 370 22.90 11.23 -32.78
N LEU A 371 21.83 11.32 -31.99
CA LEU A 371 20.81 12.37 -32.08
C LEU A 371 20.72 13.03 -30.71
N THR A 372 21.26 14.24 -30.65
CA THR A 372 21.26 15.14 -29.49
C THR A 372 19.83 15.57 -29.11
N GLY A 373 19.07 14.63 -28.56
CA GLY A 373 17.86 14.86 -27.79
C GLY A 373 17.98 13.97 -26.56
N LYS A 374 17.85 14.55 -25.37
CA LYS A 374 17.70 13.77 -24.14
C LYS A 374 16.38 13.00 -24.27
N HIS A 375 16.43 11.81 -24.85
CA HIS A 375 15.29 10.90 -24.82
C HIS A 375 15.23 10.35 -23.39
N GLU A 376 14.16 10.67 -22.68
CA GLU A 376 13.87 10.03 -21.41
C GLU A 376 13.67 8.52 -21.68
N PRO A 377 14.24 7.64 -20.83
CA PRO A 377 14.12 6.20 -21.01
C PRO A 377 12.63 5.82 -21.01
N SER A 378 12.22 4.98 -21.96
CA SER A 378 10.83 4.53 -22.03
C SER A 378 10.44 3.75 -20.78
N GLU A 379 9.15 3.77 -20.41
CA GLU A 379 8.63 3.04 -19.23
C GLU A 379 9.04 1.56 -19.20
N TYR A 380 9.07 0.92 -20.38
CA TYR A 380 9.56 -0.44 -20.57
C TYR A 380 11.04 -0.62 -20.21
N GLN A 381 11.90 0.31 -20.64
CA GLN A 381 13.34 0.29 -20.33
C GLN A 381 13.58 0.47 -18.84
N THR A 382 12.88 1.42 -18.22
CA THR A 382 12.95 1.67 -16.79
C THR A 382 12.46 0.46 -15.99
N PHE A 383 11.35 -0.17 -16.40
CA PHE A 383 10.87 -1.40 -15.78
C PHE A 383 11.89 -2.54 -15.83
N LEU A 384 12.47 -2.79 -17.02
CA LEU A 384 13.47 -3.84 -17.20
C LEU A 384 14.73 -3.55 -16.39
N HIS A 385 15.23 -2.31 -16.46
CA HIS A 385 16.42 -1.88 -15.73
C HIS A 385 16.26 -2.11 -14.22
N GLU A 386 15.18 -1.60 -13.62
CA GLU A 386 14.96 -1.73 -12.17
C GLU A 386 14.70 -3.18 -11.74
N SER A 387 13.97 -3.96 -12.55
CA SER A 387 13.73 -5.38 -12.27
C SER A 387 15.02 -6.21 -12.36
N LEU A 388 15.87 -5.94 -13.36
CA LEU A 388 17.17 -6.59 -13.52
C LEU A 388 18.15 -6.16 -12.43
N LEU A 389 18.14 -4.90 -12.01
CA LEU A 389 18.96 -4.42 -10.90
C LEU A 389 18.59 -5.13 -9.60
N LEU A 390 17.29 -5.32 -9.34
CA LEU A 390 16.84 -6.07 -8.17
C LEU A 390 17.22 -7.56 -8.25
N LEU A 391 17.12 -8.17 -9.44
CA LEU A 391 17.59 -9.54 -9.69
C LEU A 391 19.10 -9.69 -9.46
N TYR A 392 19.90 -8.73 -9.91
CA TYR A 392 21.34 -8.70 -9.67
C TYR A 392 21.67 -8.66 -8.17
N ARG A 393 20.96 -7.84 -7.39
CA ARG A 393 21.14 -7.81 -5.93
C ARG A 393 20.72 -9.13 -5.25
N ALA A 394 19.74 -9.81 -5.82
CA ALA A 394 19.33 -11.14 -5.35
C ALA A 394 20.33 -12.25 -5.75
N ASP A 395 21.06 -12.11 -6.86
CA ASP A 395 22.12 -13.03 -7.29
C ASP A 395 23.24 -13.13 -6.25
N GLU A 396 23.63 -11.99 -5.65
CA GLU A 396 24.64 -11.95 -4.58
C GLU A 396 24.28 -12.85 -3.39
N MET A 397 22.99 -13.12 -3.18
CA MET A 397 22.50 -13.94 -2.08
C MET A 397 22.33 -15.43 -2.44
N ASN A 398 21.88 -15.74 -3.66
CA ASN A 398 21.63 -17.13 -4.08
C ASN A 398 21.86 -17.35 -5.58
N PRO A 399 23.13 -17.35 -6.02
CA PRO A 399 23.47 -17.37 -7.44
C PRO A 399 23.09 -18.69 -8.11
N THR A 400 23.19 -19.80 -7.38
CA THR A 400 22.82 -21.12 -7.90
C THR A 400 21.33 -21.23 -8.21
N PHE A 401 20.46 -20.64 -7.37
CA PHE A 401 19.02 -20.67 -7.64
C PHE A 401 18.67 -19.80 -8.84
N LEU A 402 19.22 -18.58 -8.93
CA LEU A 402 18.98 -17.70 -10.06
C LEU A 402 19.43 -18.32 -11.39
N LEU A 403 20.66 -18.84 -11.42
CA LEU A 403 21.19 -19.52 -12.61
C LEU A 403 20.32 -20.72 -13.04
N ASN A 404 19.88 -21.54 -12.09
CA ASN A 404 19.01 -22.68 -12.40
C ASN A 404 17.66 -22.21 -12.96
N ALA A 405 17.06 -21.17 -12.40
CA ALA A 405 15.80 -20.61 -12.87
C ALA A 405 15.94 -20.02 -14.29
N ILE A 406 17.02 -19.26 -14.56
CA ILE A 406 17.30 -18.71 -15.90
C ILE A 406 17.50 -19.83 -16.92
N VAL A 407 18.26 -20.87 -16.58
CA VAL A 407 18.52 -22.01 -17.48
C VAL A 407 17.23 -22.79 -17.76
N GLU A 408 16.39 -22.99 -16.74
CA GLU A 408 15.08 -23.65 -16.88
C GLU A 408 14.18 -22.85 -17.83
N ARG A 409 14.09 -21.53 -17.67
CA ARG A 409 13.31 -20.66 -18.57
C ARG A 409 13.86 -20.63 -19.99
N TYR A 410 15.18 -20.56 -20.14
CA TYR A 410 15.80 -20.62 -21.47
C TYR A 410 15.45 -21.94 -22.17
N ARG A 411 15.44 -23.06 -21.44
CA ARG A 411 15.04 -24.36 -21.99
C ARG A 411 13.56 -24.41 -22.38
N GLU A 412 12.67 -23.85 -21.55
CA GLU A 412 11.24 -23.74 -21.86
C GLU A 412 11.02 -22.90 -23.12
N GLY A 413 11.56 -21.68 -23.16
CA GLY A 413 11.42 -20.80 -24.32
C GLY A 413 12.08 -21.35 -25.59
N PHE A 414 13.22 -22.03 -25.46
CA PHE A 414 13.85 -22.73 -26.58
C PHE A 414 12.98 -23.88 -27.09
N SER A 415 12.34 -24.64 -26.18
CA SER A 415 11.39 -25.70 -26.54
C SER A 415 10.16 -25.14 -27.27
N ASP A 416 9.61 -24.02 -26.80
CA ASP A 416 8.47 -23.35 -27.44
C ASP A 416 8.83 -22.81 -28.83
N PHE A 417 9.98 -22.17 -28.95
CA PHE A 417 10.51 -21.70 -30.24
C PHE A 417 10.77 -22.86 -31.21
N HIS A 418 11.34 -23.96 -30.72
CA HIS A 418 11.54 -25.16 -31.52
C HIS A 418 10.20 -25.75 -31.97
N GLY A 419 9.21 -25.82 -31.08
CA GLY A 419 7.85 -26.25 -31.42
C GLY A 419 7.16 -25.36 -32.45
N MET A 420 7.38 -24.04 -32.41
CA MET A 420 6.87 -23.10 -33.42
C MET A 420 7.59 -23.21 -34.77
N THR A 421 8.88 -23.50 -34.76
CA THR A 421 9.68 -23.67 -35.99
C THR A 421 9.51 -25.06 -36.61
N GLU A 422 9.12 -26.06 -35.82
CA GLU A 422 8.71 -27.40 -36.24
C GLU A 422 7.20 -27.52 -36.53
N LEU A 423 6.51 -26.40 -36.80
CA LEU A 423 5.16 -26.39 -37.39
C LEU A 423 5.26 -26.22 -38.92
N PRO A 424 5.58 -27.28 -39.70
CA PRO A 424 5.57 -27.20 -41.16
C PRO A 424 4.13 -27.33 -41.66
N ASP A 425 3.27 -26.30 -41.54
CA ASP A 425 1.94 -26.40 -42.18
C ASP A 425 1.24 -25.08 -42.57
N LEU A 426 1.92 -23.92 -42.56
CA LEU A 426 1.34 -22.67 -43.11
C LEU A 426 1.99 -22.17 -44.40
N LEU A 427 3.05 -22.83 -44.88
CA LEU A 427 3.61 -22.60 -46.23
C LEU A 427 2.98 -23.48 -47.32
N CYS A 428 2.00 -24.33 -46.99
CA CYS A 428 1.17 -25.05 -47.97
C CYS A 428 -0.22 -24.43 -48.18
N SER A 429 -0.53 -23.28 -47.58
CA SER A 429 -1.72 -22.49 -47.92
C SER A 429 -1.47 -21.63 -49.17
N GLY A 430 -1.19 -22.27 -50.29
CA GLY A 430 -1.29 -21.66 -51.61
C GLY A 430 -2.75 -21.40 -51.96
N ARG A 431 -3.28 -20.24 -51.60
CA ARG A 431 -4.50 -19.70 -52.21
C ARG A 431 -4.12 -18.52 -53.10
N ILE A 432 -4.27 -18.67 -54.42
CA ILE A 432 -5.12 -17.85 -55.30
C ILE A 432 -4.80 -18.10 -56.80
N SER A 433 -5.79 -18.69 -57.47
CA SER A 433 -6.24 -18.59 -58.88
C SER A 433 -5.27 -18.46 -60.06
N SER A 434 -5.41 -19.41 -60.99
CA SER A 434 -5.64 -19.08 -62.41
C SER A 434 -6.51 -20.16 -63.08
N ALA A 435 -7.81 -19.89 -63.24
CA ALA A 435 -8.57 -20.42 -64.37
C ALA A 435 -8.27 -19.49 -65.58
N PRO A 436 -8.30 -19.94 -66.86
CA PRO A 436 -9.52 -20.48 -67.48
C PRO A 436 -9.36 -21.62 -68.54
N SER A 437 -10.48 -22.32 -68.74
CA SER A 437 -11.00 -23.07 -69.91
C SER A 437 -10.08 -23.74 -70.96
N ALA A 438 -10.36 -25.01 -71.31
CA ALA A 438 -11.19 -25.40 -72.47
C ALA A 438 -10.85 -26.80 -73.04
N LYS A 439 -11.91 -27.60 -73.31
CA LYS A 439 -12.06 -28.70 -74.33
C LYS A 439 -11.15 -29.94 -74.14
N HIS A 440 -11.65 -31.18 -74.18
CA HIS A 440 -12.63 -31.79 -75.08
C HIS A 440 -13.53 -32.81 -74.37
#